data_AF-A0A8D5FR97-F1
#
_entry.id   AF-A0A8D5FR97-F1
#
_cell.length_a   1.000
_cell.length_b   1.000
_cell.length_c   1.000
_cell.angle_alpha   90.00
_cell.angle_beta   90.00
_cell.angle_gamma   90.00
#
_symmetry.space_group_name_H-M   'P 1'
#
loop_
_entity.id
_entity.type
_entity.pdbx_description
1 polymer ?
#
loop_
_entity_poly.entity_id
_entity_poly.type
_entity_poly.pdbx_seq_one_letter_code
_entity_poly.pdbx_strand_id
1 'polypeptide(L)'
;MVKKISVIALAGMLTLPALSMAGAGPNVADMERKIEELSRQLDELRAAMAAQSEQNQALAQNVEKLDGNVEDLGESLEDLDDRSEDWDLAARFKLYGDFRARMDFYNADSVFGRSVDNDTLFTNRFRLNMRVKATENVEFKGRLAMYKTWGNQSAFTDASGAMYPLFDGNVTRSPVGSSALYVDRAFVNWNNIAGLPMWFSIGRRPTTDGPPAQVRMGTDQRMATPMAFMDWPFDGVSLGYAWSWGVESLGTSRVRFCYGRGFEAGLQDESNHLDDTDFAGLSWDVMKKGNRFAYIQSFMAFNLFNYPNFQDPIINANFGSMSGMGDRRSLGNILHTSGVFQDKIADFNYFIAGGWSQTRPDYDGLLNDPFSPTGPNTDNENGYSFYAGIRYDLDQVGLKFGAEFNYGSENWLAMAPGHDEIYQSKLATRGQVYEVYTIWDLPTGEAISKYAKTFVRLGYQHYEYDYSGSGDWNFAPYDLSDAGDRAKLQMMGIDPIEKADQVYLTFEAFF
;
A
#
# COMPACT_ATOMS: atom_id res chain seq x y z
N MET A 1 31.98 -23.62 -4.68
CA MET A 1 32.22 -24.26 -6.00
C MET A 1 31.09 -25.25 -6.25
N VAL A 2 30.42 -25.41 -7.38
CA VAL A 2 30.19 -24.66 -8.63
C VAL A 2 28.90 -25.27 -9.21
N LYS A 3 27.92 -24.40 -9.56
CA LYS A 3 26.82 -24.48 -10.57
C LYS A 3 25.71 -25.57 -10.51
N LYS A 4 24.49 -25.01 -10.57
CA LYS A 4 23.17 -25.60 -10.92
C LYS A 4 23.15 -26.17 -12.35
N ILE A 5 22.22 -27.08 -12.67
CA ILE A 5 21.18 -26.90 -13.71
C ILE A 5 20.15 -28.06 -13.69
N SER A 6 18.90 -27.63 -13.83
CA SER A 6 17.58 -28.27 -13.92
C SER A 6 17.44 -29.54 -14.78
N VAL A 7 16.73 -30.55 -14.25
CA VAL A 7 16.38 -31.82 -14.92
C VAL A 7 14.99 -31.83 -15.57
N ILE A 8 14.15 -30.80 -15.37
CA ILE A 8 12.75 -30.83 -15.85
C ILE A 8 12.61 -30.48 -17.35
N ALA A 9 13.70 -30.15 -18.05
CA ALA A 9 13.65 -29.82 -19.49
C ALA A 9 13.94 -31.00 -20.44
N LEU A 10 14.13 -32.23 -19.95
CA LEU A 10 14.49 -33.39 -20.79
C LEU A 10 13.41 -34.48 -20.87
N ALA A 11 12.13 -34.09 -20.83
CA ALA A 11 10.99 -34.98 -21.09
C ALA A 11 10.37 -34.80 -22.49
N GLY A 12 11.02 -34.00 -23.36
CA GLY A 12 10.74 -33.94 -24.78
C GLY A 12 11.78 -34.74 -25.55
N MET A 13 11.33 -35.67 -26.38
CA MET A 13 12.12 -36.55 -27.26
C MET A 13 12.68 -37.82 -26.62
N LEU A 14 11.86 -38.87 -26.53
CA LEU A 14 12.32 -40.23 -26.86
C LEU A 14 11.15 -41.00 -27.51
N THR A 15 10.99 -40.70 -28.80
CA THR A 15 10.23 -41.49 -29.77
C THR A 15 10.82 -42.89 -29.92
N LEU A 16 9.94 -43.88 -30.05
CA LEU A 16 10.17 -45.26 -30.47
C LEU A 16 11.31 -45.44 -31.50
N PRO A 17 12.12 -46.51 -31.38
CA PRO A 17 12.71 -47.16 -32.54
C PRO A 17 11.99 -48.48 -32.83
N ALA A 18 11.33 -48.52 -34.00
CA ALA A 18 10.93 -49.75 -34.65
C ALA A 18 12.16 -50.51 -35.20
N LEU A 19 12.20 -51.80 -34.91
CA LEU A 19 12.86 -52.92 -35.60
C LEU A 19 13.83 -52.62 -36.78
N SER A 20 15.07 -53.09 -36.65
CA SER A 20 15.73 -53.86 -37.72
C SER A 20 16.64 -54.95 -37.13
N MET A 21 16.46 -56.17 -37.64
CA MET A 21 17.14 -57.40 -37.25
C MET A 21 18.49 -57.54 -37.97
N ALA A 22 19.53 -58.05 -37.30
CA ALA A 22 20.34 -59.19 -37.75
C ALA A 22 21.58 -59.44 -36.86
N GLY A 23 21.72 -60.68 -36.35
CA GLY A 23 23.03 -61.32 -36.17
C GLY A 23 23.54 -61.58 -34.74
N ALA A 24 23.39 -62.83 -34.28
CA ALA A 24 24.17 -63.55 -33.26
C ALA A 24 23.84 -63.38 -31.75
N GLY A 25 23.00 -64.31 -31.24
CA GLY A 25 23.18 -65.05 -29.98
C GLY A 25 22.92 -64.33 -28.63
N PRO A 26 22.01 -64.82 -27.76
CA PRO A 26 21.78 -64.22 -26.45
C PRO A 26 22.86 -64.64 -25.46
N ASN A 27 23.69 -63.70 -25.00
CA ASN A 27 24.63 -63.94 -23.91
C ASN A 27 23.88 -63.81 -22.58
N VAL A 28 23.32 -64.91 -22.09
CA VAL A 28 22.45 -64.96 -20.90
C VAL A 28 23.13 -64.37 -19.66
N ALA A 29 24.46 -64.54 -19.52
CA ALA A 29 25.24 -63.97 -18.42
C ALA A 29 25.31 -62.43 -18.42
N ASP A 30 25.31 -61.77 -19.59
CA ASP A 30 25.26 -60.30 -19.68
C ASP A 30 23.86 -59.77 -19.38
N MET A 31 22.81 -60.55 -19.66
CA MET A 31 21.44 -60.20 -19.28
C MET A 31 21.23 -60.34 -17.77
N GLU A 32 21.76 -61.39 -17.15
CA GLU A 32 21.72 -61.57 -15.69
C GLU A 32 22.45 -60.44 -14.95
N ARG A 33 23.66 -60.06 -15.39
CA ARG A 33 24.38 -58.89 -14.83
C ARG A 33 23.61 -57.57 -14.99
N LYS A 34 22.93 -57.37 -16.13
CA LYS A 34 22.09 -56.17 -16.33
C LYS A 34 20.84 -56.19 -15.47
N ILE A 35 20.24 -57.36 -15.23
CA ILE A 35 19.08 -57.52 -14.34
C ILE A 35 19.49 -57.25 -12.88
N GLU A 36 20.67 -57.70 -12.47
CA GLU A 36 21.22 -57.48 -11.13
C GLU A 36 21.57 -56.00 -10.90
N GLU A 37 22.19 -55.35 -11.91
CA GLU A 37 22.47 -53.91 -11.88
C GLU A 37 21.20 -53.05 -11.90
N LEU A 38 20.20 -53.43 -12.72
CA LEU A 38 18.90 -52.76 -12.72
C LEU A 38 18.17 -52.94 -11.39
N SER A 39 18.26 -54.12 -10.77
CA SER A 39 17.67 -54.36 -9.45
C SER A 39 18.31 -53.47 -8.38
N ARG A 40 19.65 -53.33 -8.42
CA ARG A 40 20.39 -52.43 -7.52
C ARG A 40 20.01 -50.97 -7.72
N GLN A 41 19.90 -50.51 -8.97
CA GLN A 41 19.43 -49.15 -9.29
C GLN A 41 17.99 -48.91 -8.84
N LEU A 42 17.14 -49.94 -8.89
CA LEU A 42 15.74 -49.87 -8.44
C LEU A 42 15.65 -49.78 -6.91
N ASP A 43 16.53 -50.45 -6.18
CA ASP A 43 16.64 -50.36 -4.73
C ASP A 43 17.23 -49.02 -4.27
N GLU A 44 18.23 -48.48 -4.98
CA GLU A 44 18.73 -47.12 -4.74
C GLU A 44 17.67 -46.05 -5.04
N LEU A 45 16.89 -46.22 -6.11
CA LEU A 45 15.77 -45.34 -6.46
C LEU A 45 14.66 -45.42 -5.41
N ARG A 46 14.35 -46.61 -4.89
CA ARG A 46 13.39 -46.80 -3.80
C ARG A 46 13.87 -46.15 -2.51
N ALA A 47 15.15 -46.26 -2.17
CA ALA A 47 15.73 -45.59 -1.01
C ALA A 47 15.70 -44.06 -1.16
N ALA A 48 16.02 -43.54 -2.35
CA ALA A 48 15.91 -42.11 -2.66
C ALA A 48 14.45 -41.62 -2.60
N MET A 49 13.49 -42.40 -3.11
CA MET A 49 12.06 -42.08 -2.99
C MET A 49 11.56 -42.15 -1.54
N ALA A 50 12.06 -43.08 -0.72
CA ALA A 50 11.72 -43.16 0.69
C ALA A 50 12.25 -41.94 1.46
N ALA A 51 13.50 -41.53 1.22
CA ALA A 51 14.07 -40.31 1.80
C ALA A 51 13.31 -39.06 1.35
N GLN A 52 12.92 -38.99 0.07
CA GLN A 52 12.10 -37.90 -0.46
C GLN A 52 10.68 -37.92 0.12
N SER A 53 10.10 -39.09 0.38
CA SER A 53 8.80 -39.23 1.05
C SER A 53 8.84 -38.76 2.50
N GLU A 54 9.89 -39.10 3.26
CA GLU A 54 10.09 -38.58 4.62
C GLU A 54 10.30 -37.07 4.63
N GLN A 55 11.07 -36.54 3.68
CA GLN A 55 11.26 -35.10 3.53
C GLN A 55 9.95 -34.39 3.14
N ASN A 56 9.12 -35.01 2.29
CA ASN A 56 7.79 -34.51 1.94
C ASN A 56 6.79 -34.60 3.11
N GLN A 57 6.89 -35.61 3.98
CA GLN A 57 6.07 -35.71 5.19
C GLN A 57 6.47 -34.67 6.24
N ALA A 58 7.77 -34.43 6.42
CA ALA A 58 8.25 -33.34 7.28
C ALA A 58 7.85 -31.97 6.73
N LEU A 59 7.84 -31.80 5.40
CA LEU A 59 7.33 -30.61 4.74
C LEU A 59 5.81 -30.48 4.93
N ALA A 60 5.05 -31.58 4.81
CA ALA A 60 3.60 -31.61 5.01
C ALA A 60 3.20 -31.23 6.44
N GLN A 61 3.92 -31.69 7.47
CA GLN A 61 3.69 -31.28 8.86
C GLN A 61 4.04 -29.80 9.12
N ASN A 62 5.04 -29.27 8.40
CA ASN A 62 5.35 -27.84 8.45
C ASN A 62 4.30 -27.02 7.70
N VAL A 63 3.77 -27.55 6.59
CA VAL A 63 2.67 -26.96 5.82
C VAL A 63 1.38 -26.97 6.65
N GLU A 64 1.08 -28.03 7.40
CA GLU A 64 -0.11 -28.12 8.28
C GLU A 64 -0.01 -27.16 9.48
N LYS A 65 1.20 -26.95 10.03
CA LYS A 65 1.46 -25.87 11.01
C LYS A 65 1.39 -24.48 10.38
N LEU A 66 1.74 -24.33 9.11
CA LEU A 66 1.58 -23.08 8.36
C LEU A 66 0.11 -22.86 7.99
N ASP A 67 -0.64 -23.92 7.73
CA ASP A 67 -2.08 -23.90 7.46
C ASP A 67 -2.82 -23.48 8.70
N GLY A 68 -2.50 -24.02 9.89
CA GLY A 68 -3.03 -23.51 11.16
C GLY A 68 -2.67 -22.04 11.44
N ASN A 69 -1.57 -21.50 10.89
CA ASN A 69 -1.22 -20.07 10.98
C ASN A 69 -1.84 -19.21 9.85
N VAL A 70 -2.30 -19.83 8.77
CA VAL A 70 -3.01 -19.22 7.64
C VAL A 70 -4.52 -19.24 7.90
N GLU A 71 -5.01 -20.27 8.59
CA GLU A 71 -6.25 -20.32 9.34
C GLU A 71 -6.22 -19.22 10.39
N ASP A 72 -5.18 -19.01 11.20
CA ASP A 72 -5.12 -17.84 12.11
C ASP A 72 -5.15 -16.45 11.37
N LEU A 73 -4.87 -16.44 10.06
CA LEU A 73 -5.06 -15.28 9.16
C LEU A 73 -6.46 -15.20 8.52
N GLY A 74 -7.26 -16.27 8.61
CA GLY A 74 -8.67 -16.42 8.24
C GLY A 74 -9.66 -16.56 9.41
N GLU A 75 -9.18 -16.90 10.61
CA GLU A 75 -9.92 -17.35 11.82
C GLU A 75 -10.48 -16.17 12.62
N SER A 76 -10.16 -14.93 12.25
CA SER A 76 -10.93 -13.78 12.74
C SER A 76 -12.38 -13.76 12.22
N LEU A 77 -12.86 -14.82 11.57
CA LEU A 77 -14.17 -14.89 10.89
C LEU A 77 -14.90 -16.24 11.01
N GLU A 78 -14.47 -17.18 11.87
CA GLU A 78 -14.92 -18.60 11.85
C GLU A 78 -15.43 -19.17 13.19
N ASP A 79 -15.94 -18.36 14.12
CA ASP A 79 -16.50 -18.89 15.39
C ASP A 79 -18.02 -18.69 15.56
N LEU A 80 -18.77 -18.74 14.44
CA LEU A 80 -20.24 -18.70 14.39
C LEU A 80 -20.80 -19.51 13.19
N ASP A 81 -20.12 -20.58 12.77
CA ASP A 81 -20.44 -21.32 11.54
C ASP A 81 -21.67 -22.24 11.65
N ASP A 82 -22.18 -22.51 12.85
CA ASP A 82 -23.24 -23.52 13.06
C ASP A 82 -24.65 -23.11 12.59
N ARG A 83 -24.83 -21.95 11.95
CA ARG A 83 -26.12 -21.52 11.37
C ARG A 83 -26.04 -21.01 9.92
N SER A 84 -24.86 -21.07 9.28
CA SER A 84 -24.58 -20.51 7.95
C SER A 84 -24.40 -21.56 6.84
N GLU A 85 -24.39 -22.86 7.16
CA GLU A 85 -24.08 -23.91 6.18
C GLU A 85 -25.03 -23.92 4.97
N ASP A 86 -26.27 -23.44 5.11
CA ASP A 86 -27.22 -23.32 3.99
C ASP A 86 -26.91 -22.12 3.05
N TRP A 87 -26.06 -21.16 3.46
CA TRP A 87 -25.75 -19.95 2.68
C TRP A 87 -24.41 -20.01 1.91
N ASP A 88 -23.42 -20.79 2.37
CA ASP A 88 -22.03 -20.72 1.87
C ASP A 88 -21.76 -21.58 0.62
N LEU A 89 -22.54 -22.64 0.36
CA LEU A 89 -22.44 -23.39 -0.91
C LEU A 89 -23.00 -22.62 -2.13
N ALA A 90 -23.86 -21.62 -1.90
CA ALA A 90 -24.49 -20.82 -2.96
C ALA A 90 -23.84 -19.44 -3.16
N ALA A 91 -23.28 -18.81 -2.11
CA ALA A 91 -22.74 -17.46 -2.20
C ALA A 91 -21.25 -17.44 -2.61
N ARG A 92 -20.99 -17.57 -3.92
CA ARG A 92 -19.62 -17.38 -4.48
C ARG A 92 -19.05 -15.96 -4.25
N PHE A 93 -19.88 -15.00 -3.89
CA PHE A 93 -19.52 -13.60 -3.65
C PHE A 93 -19.74 -13.22 -2.18
N LYS A 94 -18.66 -12.81 -1.50
CA LYS A 94 -18.73 -12.16 -0.18
C LYS A 94 -18.69 -10.65 -0.41
N LEU A 95 -19.80 -9.98 -0.11
CA LEU A 95 -19.95 -8.53 -0.17
C LEU A 95 -19.95 -7.96 1.25
N TYR A 96 -19.23 -6.88 1.45
CA TYR A 96 -19.17 -6.14 2.72
C TYR A 96 -18.69 -4.73 2.45
N GLY A 97 -18.97 -3.78 3.33
CA GLY A 97 -18.71 -2.38 3.04
C GLY A 97 -18.54 -1.49 4.25
N ASP A 98 -18.27 -0.23 3.96
CA ASP A 98 -18.37 0.83 4.94
C ASP A 98 -19.00 2.09 4.33
N PHE A 99 -19.71 2.80 5.19
CA PHE A 99 -20.18 4.15 4.94
C PHE A 99 -19.60 5.08 6.00
N ARG A 100 -19.07 6.21 5.56
CA ARG A 100 -18.64 7.32 6.42
C ARG A 100 -19.36 8.59 6.00
N ALA A 101 -20.09 9.19 6.92
CA ALA A 101 -20.42 10.62 6.86
C ALA A 101 -19.38 11.38 7.71
N ARG A 102 -18.91 12.51 7.21
CA ARG A 102 -17.88 13.31 7.88
C ARG A 102 -18.22 14.79 7.78
N MET A 103 -18.03 15.50 8.88
CA MET A 103 -18.07 16.95 8.98
C MET A 103 -16.68 17.44 9.37
N ASP A 104 -16.17 18.48 8.70
CA ASP A 104 -14.90 19.12 9.01
C ASP A 104 -15.10 20.63 9.20
N PHE A 105 -14.37 21.17 10.17
CA PHE A 105 -14.02 22.59 10.27
C PHE A 105 -12.52 22.70 10.02
N TYR A 106 -12.11 23.67 9.21
CA TYR A 106 -10.71 23.91 8.89
C TYR A 106 -10.40 25.39 8.92
N ASN A 107 -9.28 25.76 9.53
CA ASN A 107 -8.71 27.10 9.46
C ASN A 107 -7.21 26.99 9.30
N ALA A 108 -6.63 27.85 8.47
CA ALA A 108 -5.19 27.90 8.28
C ALA A 108 -4.73 29.34 8.03
N ASP A 109 -3.60 29.68 8.63
CA ASP A 109 -2.93 30.95 8.44
C ASP A 109 -1.68 30.74 7.58
N SER A 110 -1.44 31.68 6.69
CA SER A 110 -0.27 31.73 5.84
C SER A 110 0.83 32.64 6.40
N VAL A 111 2.03 32.46 5.88
CA VAL A 111 3.22 33.24 6.25
C VAL A 111 3.05 34.74 6.02
N PHE A 112 2.27 35.15 5.01
CA PHE A 112 2.05 36.57 4.67
C PHE A 112 0.70 37.13 5.12
N GLY A 113 0.05 36.46 6.08
CA GLY A 113 -1.12 36.98 6.78
C GLY A 113 -2.46 36.76 6.06
N ARG A 114 -2.51 35.83 5.11
CA ARG A 114 -3.77 35.32 4.56
C ARG A 114 -4.31 34.25 5.51
N SER A 115 -5.58 34.37 5.87
CA SER A 115 -6.34 33.28 6.49
C SER A 115 -7.19 32.61 5.43
N VAL A 116 -7.21 31.29 5.42
CA VAL A 116 -8.15 30.47 4.66
C VAL A 116 -8.89 29.55 5.61
N ASP A 117 -10.20 29.48 5.44
CA ASP A 117 -11.08 28.73 6.32
C ASP A 117 -12.18 28.01 5.53
N ASN A 118 -12.74 27.01 6.19
CA ASN A 118 -13.97 26.37 5.80
C ASN A 118 -14.78 26.05 7.06
N ASP A 119 -15.83 26.86 7.26
CA ASP A 119 -16.72 26.76 8.42
C ASP A 119 -17.35 25.38 8.57
N THR A 120 -17.80 24.79 7.44
CA THR A 120 -18.41 23.46 7.43
C THR A 120 -18.19 22.77 6.09
N LEU A 121 -17.42 21.69 6.10
CA LEU A 121 -17.35 20.74 4.99
C LEU A 121 -18.05 19.45 5.36
N PHE A 122 -19.02 19.03 4.55
CA PHE A 122 -19.65 17.73 4.71
C PHE A 122 -19.26 16.80 3.56
N THR A 123 -18.83 15.59 3.90
CA THR A 123 -18.45 14.57 2.94
C THR A 123 -19.07 13.21 3.26
N ASN A 124 -19.34 12.44 2.21
CA ASN A 124 -19.75 11.04 2.30
C ASN A 124 -18.76 10.17 1.57
N ARG A 125 -18.26 9.13 2.24
CA ARG A 125 -17.50 8.03 1.63
C ARG A 125 -18.33 6.75 1.72
N PHE A 126 -18.50 6.07 0.60
CA PHE A 126 -19.09 4.74 0.54
C PHE A 126 -18.08 3.79 -0.10
N ARG A 127 -17.79 2.66 0.55
CA ARG A 127 -16.92 1.61 0.02
C ARG A 127 -17.66 0.29 -0.01
N LEU A 128 -17.66 -0.37 -1.17
CA LEU A 128 -18.19 -1.71 -1.35
C LEU A 128 -17.05 -2.66 -1.69
N ASN A 129 -16.74 -3.56 -0.78
CA ASN A 129 -15.75 -4.61 -0.94
C ASN A 129 -16.40 -5.88 -1.50
N MET A 130 -15.62 -6.59 -2.30
CA MET A 130 -16.01 -7.84 -2.95
C MET A 130 -14.88 -8.85 -2.79
N ARG A 131 -15.20 -10.06 -2.34
CA ARG A 131 -14.28 -11.19 -2.29
C ARG A 131 -14.91 -12.42 -2.92
N VAL A 132 -14.18 -13.07 -3.81
CA VAL A 132 -14.63 -14.27 -4.54
C VAL A 132 -13.50 -15.28 -4.53
N LYS A 133 -13.75 -16.50 -4.03
CA LYS A 133 -12.86 -17.64 -4.27
C LYS A 133 -13.21 -18.22 -5.64
N ALA A 134 -12.38 -17.95 -6.64
CA ALA A 134 -12.56 -18.48 -8.00
C ALA A 134 -12.16 -19.96 -8.08
N THR A 135 -11.12 -20.33 -7.34
CA THR A 135 -10.72 -21.72 -7.04
C THR A 135 -10.23 -21.79 -5.59
N GLU A 136 -9.83 -22.96 -5.11
CA GLU A 136 -9.17 -23.14 -3.80
C GLU A 136 -7.96 -22.22 -3.64
N ASN A 137 -7.18 -22.05 -4.72
CA ASN A 137 -5.92 -21.32 -4.72
C ASN A 137 -5.98 -19.99 -5.48
N VAL A 138 -7.15 -19.60 -5.98
CA VAL A 138 -7.32 -18.33 -6.72
C VAL A 138 -8.47 -17.53 -6.13
N GLU A 139 -8.19 -16.32 -5.66
CA GLU A 139 -9.21 -15.39 -5.17
C GLU A 139 -9.14 -14.02 -5.84
N PHE A 140 -10.29 -13.44 -6.09
CA PHE A 140 -10.44 -12.04 -6.49
C PHE A 140 -10.82 -11.19 -5.28
N LYS A 141 -10.22 -10.00 -5.19
CA LYS A 141 -10.55 -8.96 -4.22
C LYS A 141 -10.75 -7.64 -4.95
N GLY A 142 -11.92 -7.03 -4.73
CA GLY A 142 -12.29 -5.76 -5.31
C GLY A 142 -12.81 -4.78 -4.26
N ARG A 143 -12.69 -3.49 -4.54
CA ARG A 143 -13.32 -2.42 -3.78
C ARG A 143 -13.74 -1.31 -4.73
N LEU A 144 -15.02 -0.96 -4.69
CA LEU A 144 -15.54 0.28 -5.27
C LEU A 144 -15.62 1.35 -4.19
N ALA A 145 -15.32 2.59 -4.54
CA ALA A 145 -15.41 3.72 -3.62
C ALA A 145 -16.08 4.92 -4.30
N MET A 146 -17.01 5.55 -3.58
CA MET A 146 -17.52 6.89 -3.86
C MET A 146 -17.05 7.80 -2.74
N TYR A 147 -16.49 8.96 -3.06
CA TYR A 147 -16.15 9.99 -2.08
C TYR A 147 -16.60 11.36 -2.59
N LYS A 148 -17.56 11.98 -1.91
CA LYS A 148 -18.25 13.16 -2.41
C LYS A 148 -18.50 14.20 -1.31
N THR A 149 -18.43 15.48 -1.69
CA THR A 149 -18.92 16.62 -0.89
C THR A 149 -20.45 16.81 -1.02
N TRP A 150 -21.12 17.09 0.09
CA TRP A 150 -22.58 17.26 0.10
C TRP A 150 -23.02 18.40 -0.83
N GLY A 151 -24.05 18.14 -1.66
CA GLY A 151 -24.63 19.15 -2.55
C GLY A 151 -23.72 19.64 -3.69
N ASN A 152 -22.49 19.15 -3.79
CA ASN A 152 -21.54 19.65 -4.77
C ASN A 152 -21.85 19.13 -6.19
N GLN A 153 -21.69 20.01 -7.17
CA GLN A 153 -21.91 19.77 -8.60
C GLN A 153 -20.60 19.84 -9.42
N SER A 154 -19.51 20.34 -8.83
CA SER A 154 -18.19 20.49 -9.46
C SER A 154 -17.08 19.96 -8.55
N ALA A 155 -15.85 19.80 -9.04
CA ALA A 155 -14.74 19.36 -8.21
C ALA A 155 -14.55 20.28 -6.98
N PHE A 156 -14.10 19.69 -5.86
CA PHE A 156 -13.72 20.43 -4.66
C PHE A 156 -12.65 21.48 -5.03
N THR A 157 -12.87 22.73 -4.64
CA THR A 157 -11.90 23.81 -4.85
C THR A 157 -11.15 24.02 -3.54
N ASP A 158 -9.82 24.00 -3.61
CA ASP A 158 -8.95 24.26 -2.47
C ASP A 158 -8.08 25.49 -2.73
N ALA A 159 -8.21 26.50 -1.89
CA ALA A 159 -7.41 27.73 -1.94
C ALA A 159 -6.14 27.66 -1.07
N SER A 160 -5.94 26.56 -0.33
CA SER A 160 -4.72 26.33 0.47
C SER A 160 -3.47 26.18 -0.39
N GLY A 161 -3.64 25.75 -1.65
CA GLY A 161 -2.54 25.44 -2.56
C GLY A 161 -2.05 24.00 -2.42
N ALA A 162 -2.86 23.08 -1.90
CA ALA A 162 -2.55 21.65 -1.89
C ALA A 162 -2.16 21.18 -3.29
N MET A 163 -1.02 20.49 -3.37
CA MET A 163 -0.27 20.33 -4.61
C MET A 163 -0.96 19.42 -5.64
N TYR A 164 -1.60 18.33 -5.22
CA TYR A 164 -2.16 17.37 -6.18
C TYR A 164 -3.62 17.68 -6.46
N PRO A 165 -3.97 18.11 -7.68
CA PRO A 165 -5.36 18.03 -8.11
C PRO A 165 -5.75 16.55 -8.25
N LEU A 166 -6.99 16.28 -8.64
CA LEU A 166 -7.48 14.91 -8.81
C LEU A 166 -6.72 14.19 -9.94
N PHE A 167 -6.15 13.02 -9.65
CA PHE A 167 -5.51 12.11 -10.60
C PHE A 167 -5.65 10.64 -10.13
N ASP A 168 -5.13 9.67 -10.89
CA ASP A 168 -5.32 8.24 -10.58
C ASP A 168 -4.90 7.85 -9.14
N GLY A 169 -3.82 8.46 -8.63
CA GLY A 169 -3.27 8.20 -7.31
C GLY A 169 -4.08 8.78 -6.15
N ASN A 170 -5.14 9.56 -6.39
CA ASN A 170 -5.99 10.09 -5.31
C ASN A 170 -7.50 10.08 -5.63
N VAL A 171 -7.94 9.55 -6.78
CA VAL A 171 -9.33 9.67 -7.25
C VAL A 171 -10.38 9.07 -6.32
N THR A 172 -10.07 8.00 -5.59
CA THR A 172 -10.96 7.38 -4.58
C THR A 172 -10.78 7.97 -3.17
N ARG A 173 -9.86 8.92 -3.03
CA ARG A 173 -9.32 9.42 -1.76
C ARG A 173 -9.49 10.92 -1.58
N SER A 174 -9.79 11.65 -2.64
CA SER A 174 -10.19 13.05 -2.61
C SER A 174 -11.69 13.18 -2.92
N PRO A 175 -12.43 14.09 -2.25
CA PRO A 175 -13.83 14.32 -2.57
C PRO A 175 -14.01 14.86 -3.99
N VAL A 176 -14.83 14.18 -4.79
CA VAL A 176 -15.15 14.61 -6.16
C VAL A 176 -16.53 15.27 -6.26
N GLY A 177 -16.76 16.03 -7.34
CA GLY A 177 -18.02 16.71 -7.62
C GLY A 177 -19.18 15.79 -8.06
N SER A 178 -18.91 14.50 -8.28
CA SER A 178 -19.88 13.53 -8.77
C SER A 178 -20.19 12.46 -7.73
N SER A 179 -21.31 11.74 -7.89
CA SER A 179 -21.63 10.56 -7.08
C SER A 179 -21.11 9.27 -7.74
N ALA A 180 -20.03 9.36 -8.52
CA ALA A 180 -19.48 8.24 -9.25
C ALA A 180 -18.82 7.22 -8.32
N LEU A 181 -18.89 5.94 -8.72
CA LEU A 181 -18.11 4.87 -8.12
C LEU A 181 -16.83 4.70 -8.93
N TYR A 182 -15.69 4.75 -8.25
CA TYR A 182 -14.39 4.46 -8.81
C TYR A 182 -13.88 3.12 -8.26
N VAL A 183 -13.00 2.46 -9.02
CA VAL A 183 -12.34 1.24 -8.58
C VAL A 183 -11.15 1.62 -7.69
N ASP A 184 -11.26 1.39 -6.39
CA ASP A 184 -10.16 1.59 -5.44
C ASP A 184 -9.15 0.44 -5.55
N ARG A 185 -9.66 -0.79 -5.65
CA ARG A 185 -8.85 -2.02 -5.71
C ARG A 185 -9.53 -3.03 -6.62
N ALA A 186 -8.74 -3.77 -7.38
CA ALA A 186 -9.20 -4.89 -8.20
C ALA A 186 -8.00 -5.77 -8.55
N PHE A 187 -7.85 -6.88 -7.83
CA PHE A 187 -6.70 -7.75 -8.01
C PHE A 187 -7.04 -9.22 -7.76
N VAL A 188 -6.26 -10.09 -8.38
CA VAL A 188 -6.34 -11.54 -8.23
C VAL A 188 -5.12 -12.02 -7.46
N ASN A 189 -5.31 -12.93 -6.51
CA ASN A 189 -4.25 -13.69 -5.86
C ASN A 189 -4.28 -15.13 -6.35
N TRP A 190 -3.11 -15.64 -6.73
CA TRP A 190 -2.84 -17.07 -6.85
C TRP A 190 -1.96 -17.50 -5.68
N ASN A 191 -2.54 -18.25 -4.75
CA ASN A 191 -1.93 -18.71 -3.51
C ASN A 191 -1.43 -20.16 -3.64
N ASN A 192 -0.69 -20.61 -2.63
CA ASN A 192 -0.24 -21.99 -2.46
C ASN A 192 0.53 -22.54 -3.67
N ILE A 193 1.36 -21.70 -4.30
CA ILE A 193 2.09 -22.07 -5.51
C ILE A 193 3.03 -23.25 -5.19
N ALA A 194 2.84 -24.36 -5.93
CA ALA A 194 3.55 -25.62 -5.72
C ALA A 194 3.42 -26.21 -4.30
N GLY A 195 2.30 -25.95 -3.60
CA GLY A 195 2.07 -26.41 -2.23
C GLY A 195 2.92 -25.67 -1.18
N LEU A 196 3.59 -24.59 -1.56
CA LEU A 196 4.36 -23.73 -0.66
C LEU A 196 3.51 -22.54 -0.23
N PRO A 197 3.81 -21.89 0.92
CA PRO A 197 3.18 -20.64 1.37
C PRO A 197 3.63 -19.44 0.53
N MET A 198 3.50 -19.58 -0.79
CA MET A 198 3.85 -18.66 -1.84
C MET A 198 2.60 -18.13 -2.51
N TRP A 199 2.60 -16.85 -2.83
CA TRP A 199 1.52 -16.27 -3.62
C TRP A 199 2.03 -15.28 -4.66
N PHE A 200 1.33 -15.27 -5.79
CA PHE A 200 1.43 -14.24 -6.82
C PHE A 200 0.16 -13.41 -6.80
N SER A 201 0.27 -12.12 -7.07
CA SER A 201 -0.88 -11.23 -7.13
C SER A 201 -0.71 -10.20 -8.25
N ILE A 202 -1.79 -9.83 -8.93
CA ILE A 202 -1.79 -8.88 -10.04
C ILE A 202 -3.06 -8.03 -10.07
N GLY A 203 -2.92 -6.73 -10.37
CA GLY A 203 -4.01 -5.77 -10.54
C GLY A 203 -3.82 -4.49 -9.72
N ARG A 204 -4.90 -3.72 -9.53
CA ARG A 204 -4.92 -2.49 -8.74
C ARG A 204 -4.79 -2.79 -7.26
N ARG A 205 -3.69 -2.33 -6.66
CA ARG A 205 -3.15 -2.83 -5.39
C ARG A 205 -3.83 -2.21 -4.15
N PRO A 206 -3.89 -2.94 -3.03
CA PRO A 206 -4.30 -2.39 -1.72
C PRO A 206 -3.12 -1.67 -1.06
N THR A 207 -2.80 -0.46 -1.53
CA THR A 207 -1.61 0.31 -1.10
C THR A 207 -1.92 1.43 -0.11
N THR A 208 -3.20 1.64 0.17
CA THR A 208 -3.70 2.79 0.94
C THR A 208 -4.31 2.36 2.28
N ASP A 209 -4.27 3.20 3.31
CA ASP A 209 -4.68 2.84 4.69
C ASP A 209 -3.79 1.76 5.35
N GLY A 210 -2.48 1.88 5.13
CA GLY A 210 -1.45 1.00 5.69
C GLY A 210 -1.32 1.06 7.21
N PRO A 211 -0.60 0.11 7.85
CA PRO A 211 -0.22 0.27 9.25
C PRO A 211 0.53 1.59 9.49
N PRO A 212 0.34 2.25 10.64
CA PRO A 212 -0.52 1.91 11.77
C PRO A 212 -1.93 2.54 11.70
N ALA A 213 -2.39 2.97 10.53
CA ALA A 213 -3.57 3.83 10.39
C ALA A 213 -4.87 3.23 10.97
N GLN A 214 -4.96 1.91 11.10
CA GLN A 214 -6.09 1.22 11.73
C GLN A 214 -6.36 1.68 13.18
N VAL A 215 -5.33 2.13 13.90
CA VAL A 215 -5.46 2.60 15.29
C VAL A 215 -6.36 3.84 15.33
N ARG A 216 -6.06 4.85 14.52
CA ARG A 216 -6.88 6.05 14.38
C ARG A 216 -8.23 5.80 13.72
N MET A 217 -8.27 4.90 12.74
CA MET A 217 -9.51 4.58 12.01
C MET A 217 -10.46 3.68 12.80
N GLY A 218 -10.08 3.23 13.99
CA GLY A 218 -10.93 2.38 14.80
C GLY A 218 -11.21 1.01 14.16
N THR A 219 -10.41 0.58 13.18
CA THR A 219 -10.57 -0.73 12.54
C THR A 219 -9.71 -1.77 13.27
N ASP A 220 -10.19 -3.01 13.33
CA ASP A 220 -9.52 -4.07 14.10
C ASP A 220 -8.31 -4.67 13.36
N GLN A 221 -8.23 -4.43 12.06
CA GLN A 221 -7.18 -4.96 11.20
C GLN A 221 -6.61 -3.87 10.29
N ARG A 222 -5.37 -4.10 9.84
CA ARG A 222 -4.76 -3.28 8.78
C ARG A 222 -5.52 -3.43 7.48
N MET A 223 -5.63 -2.35 6.73
CA MET A 223 -6.37 -2.34 5.48
C MET A 223 -5.47 -2.46 4.23
N ALA A 224 -4.17 -2.25 4.36
CA ALA A 224 -3.20 -2.39 3.26
C ALA A 224 -1.89 -3.05 3.70
N THR A 225 -1.06 -3.37 2.69
CA THR A 225 0.26 -3.96 2.92
C THR A 225 1.36 -2.91 3.12
N PRO A 226 1.46 -1.84 2.31
CA PRO A 226 2.42 -0.78 2.57
C PRO A 226 2.16 -0.06 3.89
N MET A 227 3.19 0.58 4.43
CA MET A 227 3.09 1.59 5.48
C MET A 227 2.27 2.78 5.01
N ALA A 228 1.58 3.43 5.95
CA ALA A 228 0.80 4.65 5.69
C ALA A 228 1.61 5.81 5.07
N PHE A 229 2.95 5.77 5.11
CA PHE A 229 3.78 6.71 4.33
C PHE A 229 3.62 6.48 2.82
N MET A 230 3.72 5.24 2.34
CA MET A 230 3.50 4.92 0.91
C MET A 230 2.01 4.71 0.65
N ASP A 231 1.28 5.82 0.59
CA ASP A 231 -0.16 5.87 0.35
C ASP A 231 -0.42 6.26 -1.11
N TRP A 232 -0.13 5.35 -2.05
CA TRP A 232 -0.26 5.59 -3.48
C TRP A 232 -1.00 4.42 -4.15
N PRO A 233 -2.28 4.58 -4.58
CA PRO A 233 -2.98 3.63 -5.45
C PRO A 233 -2.24 3.42 -6.77
N PHE A 234 -1.81 2.20 -7.05
CA PHE A 234 -1.15 1.85 -8.30
C PHE A 234 -1.49 0.42 -8.75
N ASP A 235 -1.19 0.13 -10.01
CA ASP A 235 -1.47 -1.15 -10.65
C ASP A 235 -0.18 -1.96 -10.80
N GLY A 236 -0.19 -3.24 -10.43
CA GLY A 236 1.06 -3.99 -10.45
C GLY A 236 0.95 -5.43 -9.99
N VAL A 237 2.12 -6.01 -9.72
CA VAL A 237 2.32 -7.39 -9.28
C VAL A 237 2.98 -7.48 -7.91
N SER A 238 2.70 -8.56 -7.20
CA SER A 238 3.50 -8.94 -6.04
C SER A 238 3.76 -10.44 -6.00
N LEU A 239 4.98 -10.82 -5.64
CA LEU A 239 5.33 -12.20 -5.31
C LEU A 239 5.72 -12.25 -3.84
N GLY A 240 5.08 -13.12 -3.08
CA GLY A 240 5.33 -13.24 -1.65
C GLY A 240 5.60 -14.66 -1.19
N TYR A 241 6.28 -14.73 -0.04
CA TYR A 241 6.55 -15.95 0.70
C TYR A 241 6.31 -15.69 2.19
N ALA A 242 5.58 -16.59 2.85
CA ALA A 242 5.32 -16.55 4.28
C ALA A 242 5.97 -17.73 5.00
N TRP A 243 6.38 -17.51 6.25
CA TRP A 243 6.95 -18.55 7.11
C TRP A 243 6.60 -18.29 8.58
N SER A 244 6.73 -19.32 9.40
CA SER A 244 6.75 -19.19 10.85
C SER A 244 8.18 -19.15 11.34
N TRP A 245 8.48 -18.27 12.31
CA TRP A 245 9.81 -18.23 12.93
C TRP A 245 10.09 -19.44 13.83
N GLY A 246 9.05 -20.20 14.21
CA GLY A 246 9.16 -21.27 15.21
C GLY A 246 9.41 -20.78 16.64
N VAL A 247 9.78 -19.51 16.82
CA VAL A 247 9.87 -18.84 18.12
C VAL A 247 8.57 -18.12 18.40
N GLU A 248 7.91 -18.52 19.49
CA GLU A 248 6.56 -18.04 19.85
C GLU A 248 6.48 -16.51 19.99
N SER A 249 7.57 -15.83 20.38
CA SER A 249 7.59 -14.37 20.53
C SER A 249 7.60 -13.60 19.21
N LEU A 250 8.01 -14.23 18.10
CA LEU A 250 8.10 -13.62 16.78
C LEU A 250 6.89 -13.95 15.88
N GLY A 251 6.22 -15.08 16.13
CA GLY A 251 5.06 -15.51 15.38
C GLY A 251 5.36 -15.75 13.91
N THR A 252 4.52 -15.20 13.02
CA THR A 252 4.64 -15.35 11.57
C THR A 252 5.41 -14.20 10.94
N SER A 253 6.00 -14.46 9.78
CA SER A 253 6.69 -13.47 8.96
C SER A 253 6.37 -13.69 7.50
N ARG A 254 6.45 -12.62 6.72
CA ARG A 254 6.29 -12.70 5.28
C ARG A 254 7.03 -11.59 4.56
N VAL A 255 7.66 -11.94 3.46
CA VAL A 255 8.30 -11.00 2.54
C VAL A 255 7.50 -10.99 1.24
N ARG A 256 7.33 -9.82 0.63
CA ARG A 256 6.97 -9.76 -0.77
C ARG A 256 7.77 -8.73 -1.53
N PHE A 257 8.10 -9.10 -2.76
CA PHE A 257 8.53 -8.18 -3.79
C PHE A 257 7.29 -7.58 -4.44
N CYS A 258 7.31 -6.28 -4.68
CA CYS A 258 6.26 -5.54 -5.34
C CYS A 258 6.85 -4.76 -6.52
N TYR A 259 6.14 -4.79 -7.63
CA TYR A 259 6.41 -3.95 -8.80
C TYR A 259 5.07 -3.38 -9.29
N GLY A 260 5.02 -2.14 -9.72
CA GLY A 260 3.82 -1.59 -10.32
C GLY A 260 4.03 -0.24 -10.95
N ARG A 261 3.03 0.26 -11.67
CA ARG A 261 3.02 1.54 -12.36
C ARG A 261 2.00 2.45 -11.71
N GLY A 262 2.43 3.65 -11.28
CA GLY A 262 1.51 4.66 -10.76
C GLY A 262 1.33 5.87 -11.67
N PHE A 263 2.08 5.95 -12.77
CA PHE A 263 1.81 6.89 -13.86
C PHE A 263 2.24 6.30 -15.21
N GLU A 264 1.38 6.50 -16.21
CA GLU A 264 1.59 6.11 -17.59
C GLU A 264 1.72 7.39 -18.44
N ALA A 265 2.87 7.58 -19.08
CA ALA A 265 3.12 8.73 -19.93
C ALA A 265 2.27 8.66 -21.21
N GLY A 266 1.97 7.46 -21.68
CA GLY A 266 1.27 7.20 -22.93
C GLY A 266 2.16 7.36 -24.16
N LEU A 267 1.58 7.19 -25.34
CA LEU A 267 2.29 7.27 -26.63
C LEU A 267 2.84 8.70 -26.86
N GLN A 268 4.16 8.86 -26.82
CA GLN A 268 4.84 10.13 -27.12
C GLN A 268 5.38 10.16 -28.57
N ASP A 269 5.55 11.37 -29.09
CA ASP A 269 6.35 11.64 -30.30
C ASP A 269 7.80 11.99 -29.91
N GLU A 270 8.74 11.95 -30.84
CA GLU A 270 10.20 12.07 -30.61
C GLU A 270 10.64 13.38 -29.90
N SER A 271 9.75 14.35 -29.75
CA SER A 271 10.03 15.66 -29.15
C SER A 271 9.76 15.74 -27.64
N ASN A 272 9.08 14.77 -27.02
CA ASN A 272 8.70 14.82 -25.60
C ASN A 272 9.02 13.48 -24.91
N HIS A 273 10.05 13.45 -24.06
CA HIS A 273 10.51 12.24 -23.38
C HIS A 273 10.04 12.25 -21.93
N LEU A 274 8.75 11.94 -21.73
CA LEU A 274 8.21 11.65 -20.40
C LEU A 274 8.16 10.13 -20.25
N ASP A 275 8.77 9.62 -19.20
CA ASP A 275 8.76 8.19 -18.90
C ASP A 275 7.61 7.83 -17.96
N ASP A 276 7.27 6.55 -17.95
CA ASP A 276 6.35 5.99 -16.97
C ASP A 276 6.96 6.02 -15.56
N THR A 277 6.13 6.30 -14.55
CA THR A 277 6.54 6.20 -13.15
C THR A 277 6.20 4.80 -12.63
N ASP A 278 7.24 3.99 -12.49
CA ASP A 278 7.15 2.66 -11.92
C ASP A 278 7.66 2.64 -10.48
N PHE A 279 7.17 1.70 -9.69
CA PHE A 279 7.58 1.41 -8.32
C PHE A 279 8.12 0.00 -8.25
N ALA A 280 9.25 -0.20 -7.57
CA ALA A 280 9.73 -1.54 -7.25
C ALA A 280 10.34 -1.61 -5.86
N GLY A 281 10.06 -2.67 -5.10
CA GLY A 281 10.55 -2.76 -3.73
C GLY A 281 10.26 -4.07 -3.02
N LEU A 282 10.69 -4.11 -1.77
CA LEU A 282 10.45 -5.20 -0.82
C LEU A 282 9.64 -4.69 0.36
N SER A 283 8.66 -5.49 0.77
CA SER A 283 7.86 -5.29 1.98
C SER A 283 7.96 -6.53 2.85
N TRP A 284 8.46 -6.36 4.08
CA TRP A 284 8.70 -7.44 5.03
C TRP A 284 7.90 -7.20 6.32
N ASP A 285 6.90 -8.06 6.55
CA ASP A 285 6.34 -8.24 7.88
C ASP A 285 7.37 -9.05 8.68
N VAL A 286 8.22 -8.38 9.46
CA VAL A 286 9.31 -9.00 10.22
C VAL A 286 8.77 -9.92 11.29
N MET A 287 7.70 -9.49 11.97
CA MET A 287 6.99 -10.30 12.95
C MET A 287 5.51 -9.94 13.02
N LYS A 288 4.68 -10.93 13.28
CA LYS A 288 3.26 -10.77 13.60
C LYS A 288 2.84 -11.82 14.62
N LYS A 289 2.41 -11.36 15.80
CA LYS A 289 1.82 -12.20 16.86
C LYS A 289 0.78 -11.39 17.63
N GLY A 290 -0.49 -11.78 17.56
CA GLY A 290 -1.58 -11.02 18.19
C GLY A 290 -1.52 -9.54 17.79
N ASN A 291 -1.42 -8.63 18.76
CA ASN A 291 -1.30 -7.19 18.51
C ASN A 291 0.10 -6.73 18.10
N ARG A 292 1.14 -7.52 18.44
CA ARG A 292 2.52 -7.20 18.11
C ARG A 292 2.77 -7.36 16.62
N PHE A 293 3.30 -6.31 16.02
CA PHE A 293 3.62 -6.29 14.60
C PHE A 293 4.83 -5.38 14.36
N ALA A 294 5.81 -5.91 13.63
CA ALA A 294 6.94 -5.13 13.13
C ALA A 294 7.03 -5.30 11.61
N TYR A 295 7.22 -4.20 10.92
CA TYR A 295 7.20 -4.13 9.47
C TYR A 295 8.24 -3.16 8.96
N ILE A 296 8.87 -3.53 7.85
CA ILE A 296 9.76 -2.65 7.10
C ILE A 296 9.49 -2.79 5.61
N GLN A 297 9.55 -1.68 4.89
CA GLN A 297 9.54 -1.66 3.44
C GLN A 297 10.63 -0.75 2.90
N SER A 298 11.10 -1.05 1.70
CA SER A 298 11.98 -0.21 0.91
C SER A 298 11.57 -0.33 -0.55
N PHE A 299 11.28 0.79 -1.19
CA PHE A 299 10.92 0.84 -2.60
C PHE A 299 11.63 2.00 -3.30
N MET A 300 11.85 1.85 -4.60
CA MET A 300 12.24 2.92 -5.50
C MET A 300 11.00 3.36 -6.28
N ALA A 301 10.76 4.66 -6.31
CA ALA A 301 9.90 5.29 -7.31
C ALA A 301 10.81 5.76 -8.45
N PHE A 302 10.59 5.24 -9.65
CA PHE A 302 11.40 5.54 -10.82
C PHE A 302 10.75 6.63 -11.66
N ASN A 303 11.56 7.50 -12.26
CA ASN A 303 11.12 8.53 -13.20
C ASN A 303 9.89 9.32 -12.72
N LEU A 304 10.01 9.99 -11.58
CA LEU A 304 8.96 10.89 -11.13
C LEU A 304 8.74 11.99 -12.16
N PHE A 305 7.48 12.23 -12.51
CA PHE A 305 7.10 13.32 -13.39
C PHE A 305 7.07 14.66 -12.63
N ASN A 306 7.20 15.77 -13.35
CA ASN A 306 6.94 17.08 -12.77
C ASN A 306 5.43 17.33 -12.54
N TYR A 307 4.61 17.05 -13.54
CA TYR A 307 3.16 17.01 -13.43
C TYR A 307 2.54 16.09 -14.50
N PRO A 308 1.44 15.37 -14.19
CA PRO A 308 0.71 14.57 -15.15
C PRO A 308 -0.17 15.49 -16.03
N ASN A 309 -0.75 14.94 -17.10
CA ASN A 309 -1.75 15.67 -17.87
C ASN A 309 -3.09 15.71 -17.12
N PHE A 310 -3.41 16.85 -16.50
CA PHE A 310 -4.66 17.04 -15.77
C PHE A 310 -5.85 17.40 -16.67
N GLN A 311 -5.64 17.65 -17.95
CA GLN A 311 -6.70 18.02 -18.88
C GLN A 311 -7.21 16.83 -19.68
N ASP A 312 -8.53 16.80 -19.87
CA ASP A 312 -9.18 15.85 -20.77
C ASP A 312 -8.58 15.99 -22.19
N PRO A 313 -8.30 14.89 -22.90
CA PRO A 313 -7.79 14.92 -24.27
C PRO A 313 -8.63 15.79 -25.23
N ILE A 314 -9.95 15.85 -25.04
CA ILE A 314 -10.87 16.67 -25.84
C ILE A 314 -10.67 18.16 -25.54
N ILE A 315 -10.38 18.51 -24.29
CA ILE A 315 -10.06 19.91 -23.92
C ILE A 315 -8.70 20.28 -24.51
N ASN A 316 -7.69 19.43 -24.35
CA ASN A 316 -6.37 19.62 -24.93
C ASN A 316 -6.44 19.81 -26.46
N ALA A 317 -7.24 18.99 -27.15
CA ALA A 317 -7.38 19.05 -28.60
C ALA A 317 -8.07 20.32 -29.10
N ASN A 318 -8.98 20.90 -28.31
CA ASN A 318 -9.75 22.08 -28.71
C ASN A 318 -9.16 23.40 -28.20
N PHE A 319 -8.39 23.37 -27.10
CA PHE A 319 -7.93 24.57 -26.39
C PHE A 319 -6.42 24.59 -26.10
N GLY A 320 -5.67 23.56 -26.52
CA GLY A 320 -4.25 23.41 -26.23
C GLY A 320 -3.98 22.80 -24.85
N SER A 321 -2.72 22.38 -24.62
CA SER A 321 -2.26 21.94 -23.31
C SER A 321 -2.31 23.07 -22.27
N MET A 322 -2.33 22.72 -20.98
CA MET A 322 -2.32 23.68 -19.88
C MET A 322 -1.20 24.70 -20.07
N SER A 323 -1.59 25.93 -20.44
CA SER A 323 -0.66 27.04 -20.63
C SER A 323 -0.08 27.46 -19.28
N GLY A 324 1.24 27.61 -19.21
CA GLY A 324 1.95 28.17 -18.05
C GLY A 324 2.63 27.17 -17.12
N MET A 325 2.50 25.84 -17.33
CA MET A 325 3.18 24.83 -16.51
C MET A 325 4.54 24.36 -17.06
N GLY A 326 4.95 24.85 -18.24
CA GLY A 326 6.20 24.43 -18.90
C GLY A 326 6.03 23.14 -19.71
N ASP A 327 7.14 22.45 -19.95
CA ASP A 327 7.15 21.12 -20.57
C ASP A 327 6.99 20.05 -19.49
N ARG A 328 6.34 18.92 -19.81
CA ARG A 328 6.31 17.75 -18.93
C ARG A 328 7.61 16.98 -19.04
N ARG A 329 8.19 16.58 -17.91
CA ARG A 329 9.50 15.92 -17.85
C ARG A 329 9.55 14.85 -16.77
N SER A 330 10.37 13.83 -17.00
CA SER A 330 10.90 12.95 -15.94
C SER A 330 11.94 13.75 -15.15
N LEU A 331 11.98 13.59 -13.82
CA LEU A 331 12.83 14.34 -12.91
C LEU A 331 13.88 13.49 -12.19
N GLY A 332 13.76 12.16 -12.29
CA GLY A 332 14.62 11.20 -11.62
C GLY A 332 13.86 10.28 -10.66
N ASN A 333 14.55 9.74 -9.65
CA ASN A 333 14.03 8.67 -8.80
C ASN A 333 13.95 9.09 -7.33
N ILE A 334 13.17 8.36 -6.53
CA ILE A 334 13.18 8.47 -5.07
C ILE A 334 13.32 7.08 -4.45
N LEU A 335 14.34 6.89 -3.63
CA LEU A 335 14.42 5.74 -2.74
C LEU A 335 13.67 6.06 -1.45
N HIS A 336 12.70 5.24 -1.07
CA HIS A 336 11.90 5.44 0.13
C HIS A 336 11.88 4.18 0.99
N THR A 337 12.30 4.33 2.24
CA THR A 337 12.32 3.26 3.26
C THR A 337 11.49 3.68 4.45
N SER A 338 10.66 2.79 4.96
CA SER A 338 9.88 3.07 6.16
C SER A 338 9.61 1.82 6.96
N GLY A 339 9.43 1.98 8.27
CA GLY A 339 9.05 0.87 9.15
C GLY A 339 8.10 1.30 10.26
N VAL A 340 7.48 0.30 10.87
CA VAL A 340 6.63 0.45 12.06
C VAL A 340 6.85 -0.70 13.02
N PHE A 341 6.76 -0.37 14.29
CA PHE A 341 6.47 -1.31 15.34
C PHE A 341 5.18 -0.87 16.05
N GLN A 342 4.29 -1.82 16.30
CA GLN A 342 3.08 -1.60 17.08
C GLN A 342 2.82 -2.79 18.01
N ASP A 343 2.20 -2.51 19.14
CA ASP A 343 1.81 -3.54 20.10
C ASP A 343 0.65 -3.03 20.98
N LYS A 344 0.11 -3.92 21.82
CA LYS A 344 -0.87 -3.60 22.85
C LYS A 344 -0.40 -4.11 24.20
N ILE A 345 -0.44 -3.25 25.22
CA ILE A 345 -0.18 -3.61 26.63
C ILE A 345 -1.40 -3.21 27.44
N ALA A 346 -2.06 -4.20 28.05
CA ALA A 346 -3.39 -4.01 28.66
C ALA A 346 -4.33 -3.31 27.68
N ASP A 347 -4.93 -2.19 28.09
CA ASP A 347 -5.87 -1.41 27.27
C ASP A 347 -5.18 -0.34 26.40
N PHE A 348 -3.84 -0.27 26.42
CA PHE A 348 -3.07 0.69 25.63
C PHE A 348 -2.55 0.06 24.35
N ASN A 349 -3.00 0.58 23.21
CA ASN A 349 -2.40 0.36 21.90
C ASN A 349 -1.34 1.43 21.67
N TYR A 350 -0.19 1.08 21.12
CA TYR A 350 0.82 2.06 20.77
C TYR A 350 1.58 1.65 19.52
N PHE A 351 2.16 2.63 18.85
CA PHE A 351 3.03 2.41 17.71
C PHE A 351 4.12 3.48 17.61
N ILE A 352 5.19 3.10 16.93
CA ILE A 352 6.28 3.98 16.50
C ILE A 352 6.64 3.61 15.06
N ALA A 353 6.75 4.62 14.22
CA ALA A 353 7.06 4.50 12.81
C ALA A 353 8.08 5.56 12.42
N GLY A 354 8.85 5.26 11.39
CA GLY A 354 9.84 6.17 10.84
C GLY A 354 10.04 5.95 9.35
N GLY A 355 10.46 7.02 8.68
CA GLY A 355 10.67 7.06 7.25
C GLY A 355 11.99 7.73 6.89
N TRP A 356 12.58 7.29 5.78
CA TRP A 356 13.71 7.91 5.12
C TRP A 356 13.47 7.92 3.61
N SER A 357 13.57 9.10 3.00
CA SER A 357 13.48 9.32 1.55
C SER A 357 14.79 9.89 1.05
N GLN A 358 15.26 9.45 -0.12
CA GLN A 358 16.41 10.03 -0.80
C GLN A 358 16.04 10.32 -2.26
N THR A 359 16.13 11.60 -2.65
CA THR A 359 16.01 12.00 -4.06
C THR A 359 17.24 11.54 -4.83
N ARG A 360 17.03 11.16 -6.09
CA ARG A 360 18.05 10.74 -7.05
C ARG A 360 17.72 11.37 -8.40
N PRO A 361 17.92 12.70 -8.50
CA PRO A 361 17.51 13.47 -9.66
C PRO A 361 18.26 13.04 -10.93
N ASP A 362 17.63 13.29 -12.07
CA ASP A 362 18.29 13.30 -13.38
C ASP A 362 18.74 14.73 -13.73
N TYR A 363 18.89 15.02 -15.03
CA TYR A 363 19.30 16.35 -15.49
C TYR A 363 18.24 17.45 -15.28
N ASP A 364 16.95 17.09 -15.23
CA ASP A 364 15.87 18.04 -15.01
C ASP A 364 15.63 18.34 -13.51
N GLY A 365 16.22 17.53 -12.63
CA GLY A 365 16.37 17.81 -11.20
C GLY A 365 15.13 17.53 -10.35
N LEU A 366 15.33 17.36 -9.05
CA LEU A 366 14.28 17.21 -8.03
C LEU A 366 14.51 18.24 -6.93
N LEU A 367 13.43 18.77 -6.34
CA LEU A 367 13.51 19.85 -5.35
C LEU A 367 14.26 21.07 -5.92
N ASN A 368 13.85 21.49 -7.12
CA ASN A 368 14.50 22.57 -7.85
C ASN A 368 14.23 23.93 -7.17
N ASP A 369 15.29 24.72 -7.00
CA ASP A 369 15.22 26.12 -6.58
C ASP A 369 15.29 27.04 -7.83
N PRO A 370 14.22 27.77 -8.19
CA PRO A 370 14.21 28.70 -9.32
C PRO A 370 15.20 29.87 -9.19
N PHE A 371 15.70 30.16 -7.99
CA PHE A 371 16.71 31.18 -7.71
C PHE A 371 18.14 30.61 -7.71
N SER A 372 18.29 29.29 -7.86
CA SER A 372 19.60 28.65 -7.92
C SER A 372 20.37 29.10 -9.18
N PRO A 373 21.58 29.69 -9.03
CA PRO A 373 22.40 30.09 -10.18
C PRO A 373 23.05 28.89 -10.89
N THR A 374 22.98 27.69 -10.29
CA THR A 374 23.60 26.47 -10.82
C THR A 374 22.65 25.63 -11.66
N GLY A 375 21.38 26.06 -11.81
CA GLY A 375 20.36 25.32 -12.54
C GLY A 375 19.61 24.31 -11.66
N PRO A 376 18.99 23.28 -12.28
CA PRO A 376 18.26 22.23 -11.56
C PRO A 376 19.10 21.56 -10.46
N ASN A 377 18.45 21.13 -9.39
CA ASN A 377 19.08 20.38 -8.32
C ASN A 377 19.30 18.92 -8.76
N THR A 378 20.55 18.61 -9.09
CA THR A 378 21.01 17.27 -9.46
C THR A 378 21.66 16.52 -8.31
N ASP A 379 21.61 17.05 -7.09
CA ASP A 379 22.18 16.43 -5.91
C ASP A 379 21.16 15.54 -5.19
N ASN A 380 21.66 14.50 -4.51
CA ASN A 380 20.82 13.61 -3.72
C ASN A 380 20.48 14.26 -2.37
N GLU A 381 19.20 14.51 -2.14
CA GLU A 381 18.68 15.06 -0.88
C GLU A 381 18.05 13.99 -0.02
N ASN A 382 18.24 14.09 1.30
CA ASN A 382 17.71 13.11 2.26
C ASN A 382 16.64 13.75 3.15
N GLY A 383 15.49 13.10 3.22
CA GLY A 383 14.38 13.45 4.10
C GLY A 383 14.11 12.35 5.12
N TYR A 384 13.60 12.75 6.29
CA TYR A 384 13.32 11.87 7.41
C TYR A 384 11.93 12.16 7.98
N SER A 385 11.28 11.14 8.51
CA SER A 385 10.02 11.28 9.24
C SER A 385 9.95 10.40 10.47
N PHE A 386 9.22 10.89 11.46
CA PHE A 386 8.87 10.19 12.69
C PHE A 386 7.36 10.25 12.91
N TYR A 387 6.76 9.13 13.28
CA TYR A 387 5.33 9.03 13.57
C TYR A 387 5.09 8.10 14.76
N ALA A 388 4.44 8.60 15.80
CA ALA A 388 4.14 7.82 16.99
C ALA A 388 2.70 8.08 17.45
N GLY A 389 2.14 7.10 18.14
CA GLY A 389 0.79 7.22 18.66
C GLY A 389 0.50 6.25 19.79
N ILE A 390 -0.46 6.65 20.61
CA ILE A 390 -1.02 5.85 21.70
C ILE A 390 -2.54 5.97 21.68
N ARG A 391 -3.24 4.87 21.98
CA ARG A 391 -4.69 4.84 22.13
C ARG A 391 -5.08 3.99 23.33
N TYR A 392 -5.82 4.57 24.27
CA TYR A 392 -6.41 3.87 25.41
C TYR A 392 -7.83 3.44 25.08
N ASP A 393 -8.11 2.14 25.21
CA ASP A 393 -9.41 1.54 24.91
C ASP A 393 -10.18 1.29 26.23
N LEU A 394 -11.21 2.10 26.49
CA LEU A 394 -12.12 1.93 27.62
C LEU A 394 -13.35 1.11 27.19
N ASP A 395 -13.12 -0.19 27.02
CA ASP A 395 -14.08 -1.13 26.41
C ASP A 395 -15.42 -1.20 27.18
N GLN A 396 -15.44 -0.94 28.50
CA GLN A 396 -16.67 -1.05 29.30
C GLN A 396 -17.75 -0.03 28.93
N VAL A 397 -17.36 1.06 28.28
CA VAL A 397 -18.28 2.12 27.81
C VAL A 397 -18.13 2.39 26.31
N GLY A 398 -17.37 1.57 25.59
CA GLY A 398 -17.13 1.70 24.15
C GLY A 398 -16.36 2.95 23.75
N LEU A 399 -15.60 3.57 24.66
CA LEU A 399 -14.82 4.79 24.37
C LEU A 399 -13.35 4.46 24.15
N LYS A 400 -12.72 5.14 23.18
CA LYS A 400 -11.28 5.06 22.95
C LYS A 400 -10.71 6.46 22.84
N PHE A 401 -9.57 6.72 23.46
CA PHE A 401 -8.90 8.03 23.44
C PHE A 401 -7.51 7.86 22.84
N GLY A 402 -7.23 8.59 21.76
CA GLY A 402 -5.97 8.51 21.05
C GLY A 402 -5.25 9.84 20.95
N ALA A 403 -3.92 9.77 20.92
CA ALA A 403 -3.04 10.88 20.64
C ALA A 403 -1.92 10.42 19.70
N GLU A 404 -1.63 11.23 18.69
CA GLU A 404 -0.68 10.94 17.62
C GLU A 404 0.19 12.17 17.33
N PHE A 405 1.48 11.93 17.06
CA PHE A 405 2.46 12.95 16.72
C PHE A 405 3.23 12.54 15.47
N ASN A 406 3.38 13.49 14.54
CA ASN A 406 4.04 13.29 13.25
C ASN A 406 5.07 14.40 13.08
N TYR A 407 6.24 14.04 12.56
CA TYR A 407 7.29 14.98 12.18
C TYR A 407 7.85 14.60 10.81
N GLY A 408 8.19 15.61 10.00
CA GLY A 408 8.93 15.45 8.75
C GLY A 408 9.99 16.54 8.59
N SER A 409 11.19 16.16 8.18
CA SER A 409 12.29 17.10 7.92
C SER A 409 12.09 17.89 6.62
N GLU A 410 12.92 18.90 6.41
CA GLU A 410 13.01 19.74 5.20
C GLU A 410 12.78 18.98 3.88
N ASN A 411 13.60 17.96 3.58
CA ASN A 411 13.52 17.21 2.32
C ASN A 411 12.65 15.95 2.37
N TRP A 412 11.76 15.82 3.37
CA TRP A 412 10.88 14.66 3.51
C TRP A 412 9.87 14.56 2.36
N LEU A 413 9.74 13.35 1.81
CA LEU A 413 8.79 13.01 0.74
C LEU A 413 8.11 11.68 1.09
N ALA A 414 6.86 11.73 1.55
CA ALA A 414 6.13 10.55 2.01
C ALA A 414 5.69 9.60 0.88
N MET A 415 5.41 10.11 -0.32
CA MET A 415 4.72 9.37 -1.40
C MET A 415 3.28 8.97 -1.03
N ALA A 416 2.50 9.94 -0.54
CA ALA A 416 1.18 9.71 0.05
C ALA A 416 0.00 10.45 -0.62
N PRO A 417 -0.15 10.53 -1.96
CA PRO A 417 -1.29 11.23 -2.58
C PRO A 417 -2.66 10.60 -2.24
N GLY A 418 -2.70 9.31 -1.90
CA GLY A 418 -3.90 8.55 -1.52
C GLY A 418 -4.34 8.71 -0.06
N HIS A 419 -3.77 9.68 0.66
CA HIS A 419 -4.11 9.98 2.05
C HIS A 419 -5.61 10.30 2.24
N ASP A 420 -6.11 10.19 3.48
CA ASP A 420 -7.54 10.32 3.80
C ASP A 420 -7.87 11.66 4.51
N GLU A 421 -6.87 12.50 4.77
CA GLU A 421 -7.03 13.91 5.15
C GLU A 421 -7.65 14.72 3.99
N ILE A 422 -8.48 15.72 4.32
CA ILE A 422 -9.22 16.50 3.30
C ILE A 422 -8.29 17.44 2.51
N TYR A 423 -7.42 18.15 3.22
CA TYR A 423 -6.61 19.23 2.66
C TYR A 423 -5.17 18.79 2.41
N GLN A 424 -4.50 18.27 3.45
CA GLN A 424 -3.10 17.89 3.36
C GLN A 424 -2.81 16.65 4.22
N SER A 425 -2.05 15.72 3.66
CA SER A 425 -1.55 14.55 4.40
C SER A 425 -0.73 14.98 5.60
N LYS A 426 -1.14 14.54 6.80
CA LYS A 426 -0.34 14.74 8.01
C LYS A 426 1.03 14.06 7.92
N LEU A 427 1.12 12.95 7.18
CA LEU A 427 2.36 12.16 7.06
C LEU A 427 3.32 12.73 6.02
N ALA A 428 2.87 13.65 5.15
CA ALA A 428 3.71 14.36 4.19
C ALA A 428 4.17 15.74 4.68
N THR A 429 3.76 16.14 5.90
CA THR A 429 4.08 17.46 6.47
C THR A 429 5.59 17.60 6.71
N ARG A 430 6.17 18.69 6.21
CA ARG A 430 7.53 19.16 6.53
C ARG A 430 7.44 20.12 7.72
N GLY A 431 7.54 19.55 8.91
CA GLY A 431 7.17 20.19 10.16
C GLY A 431 6.55 19.19 11.11
N GLN A 432 5.52 19.60 11.84
CA GLN A 432 4.92 18.84 12.94
C GLN A 432 3.40 18.78 12.81
N VAL A 433 2.82 17.63 13.16
CA VAL A 433 1.36 17.49 13.29
C VAL A 433 1.01 16.77 14.58
N TYR A 434 0.17 17.42 15.38
CA TYR A 434 -0.39 16.89 16.61
C TYR A 434 -1.85 16.51 16.37
N GLU A 435 -2.25 15.31 16.78
CA GLU A 435 -3.62 14.86 16.65
C GLU A 435 -4.10 14.23 17.94
N VAL A 436 -5.29 14.63 18.39
CA VAL A 436 -6.01 13.98 19.48
C VAL A 436 -7.40 13.59 18.99
N TYR A 437 -7.86 12.41 19.39
CA TYR A 437 -9.16 11.91 18.95
C TYR A 437 -9.83 11.04 20.00
N THR A 438 -11.16 10.99 19.93
CA THR A 438 -11.98 10.02 20.64
C THR A 438 -12.79 9.21 19.64
N ILE A 439 -12.95 7.92 19.92
CA ILE A 439 -13.84 7.02 19.18
C ILE A 439 -14.87 6.50 20.17
N TRP A 440 -16.15 6.58 19.80
CA TRP A 440 -17.25 6.04 20.57
C TRP A 440 -17.94 4.95 19.75
N ASP A 441 -17.74 3.69 20.14
CA ASP A 441 -18.48 2.56 19.61
C ASP A 441 -19.95 2.70 20.03
N LEU A 442 -20.83 2.83 19.05
CA LEU A 442 -22.25 3.09 19.30
C LEU A 442 -22.94 1.80 19.77
N PRO A 443 -23.86 1.88 20.76
CA PRO A 443 -24.62 0.73 21.22
C PRO A 443 -25.73 0.38 20.20
N THR A 444 -25.34 -0.24 19.09
CA THR A 444 -26.24 -0.55 17.96
C THR A 444 -27.00 -1.88 18.11
N GLY A 445 -26.94 -2.50 19.28
CA GLY A 445 -27.50 -3.83 19.54
C GLY A 445 -26.58 -4.96 19.05
N GLU A 446 -27.14 -6.16 18.93
CA GLU A 446 -26.39 -7.34 18.50
C GLU A 446 -25.97 -7.23 17.02
N ALA A 447 -24.72 -7.58 16.74
CA ALA A 447 -24.19 -7.63 15.38
C ALA A 447 -24.87 -8.75 14.57
N ILE A 448 -25.63 -8.38 13.54
CA ILE A 448 -26.24 -9.34 12.60
C ILE A 448 -25.23 -9.77 11.52
N SER A 449 -24.31 -8.87 11.15
CA SER A 449 -23.20 -9.13 10.23
C SER A 449 -21.90 -9.24 11.02
N LYS A 450 -21.01 -10.15 10.64
CA LYS A 450 -19.66 -10.24 11.21
C LYS A 450 -18.75 -9.05 10.87
N TYR A 451 -19.15 -8.25 9.87
CA TYR A 451 -18.48 -7.00 9.53
C TYR A 451 -19.10 -5.81 10.28
N ALA A 452 -20.16 -6.03 11.05
CA ALA A 452 -20.88 -4.95 11.71
C ALA A 452 -19.99 -4.24 12.72
N LYS A 453 -19.76 -2.96 12.46
CA LYS A 453 -19.13 -2.04 13.40
C LYS A 453 -19.73 -0.67 13.19
N THR A 454 -20.06 0.04 14.25
CA THR A 454 -20.60 1.39 14.12
C THR A 454 -20.04 2.26 15.21
N PHE A 455 -19.43 3.38 14.83
CA PHE A 455 -18.83 4.30 15.77
C PHE A 455 -18.89 5.73 15.27
N VAL A 456 -18.76 6.65 16.23
CA VAL A 456 -18.50 8.07 15.97
C VAL A 456 -17.06 8.37 16.35
N ARG A 457 -16.38 9.18 15.56
CA ARG A 457 -15.04 9.66 15.89
C ARG A 457 -14.99 11.18 15.82
N LEU A 458 -14.52 11.80 16.90
CA LEU A 458 -14.25 13.23 16.96
C LEU A 458 -12.73 13.39 17.11
N GLY A 459 -12.12 14.21 16.25
CA GLY A 459 -10.70 14.50 16.32
C GLY A 459 -10.37 15.95 16.07
N TYR A 460 -9.21 16.35 16.56
CA TYR A 460 -8.59 17.64 16.36
C TYR A 460 -7.14 17.43 15.90
N GLN A 461 -6.75 18.14 14.85
CA GLN A 461 -5.40 18.14 14.29
C GLN A 461 -4.87 19.57 14.28
N HIS A 462 -3.63 19.74 14.73
CA HIS A 462 -2.88 20.97 14.65
C HIS A 462 -1.62 20.74 13.82
N TYR A 463 -1.46 21.50 12.75
CA TYR A 463 -0.33 21.47 11.84
C TYR A 463 0.55 22.68 12.08
N GLU A 464 1.85 22.45 12.18
CA GLU A 464 2.89 23.48 12.19
C GLU A 464 3.87 23.15 11.05
N TYR A 465 3.95 24.02 10.05
CA TYR A 465 4.86 23.84 8.92
C TYR A 465 6.15 24.59 9.18
N ASP A 466 7.27 23.86 9.16
CA ASP A 466 8.61 24.45 9.24
C ASP A 466 9.08 24.86 7.84
N TYR A 467 8.66 24.12 6.81
CA TYR A 467 9.08 24.32 5.42
C TYR A 467 7.91 24.32 4.43
N SER A 468 8.07 25.05 3.33
CA SER A 468 7.12 25.04 2.21
C SER A 468 7.11 23.71 1.42
N GLY A 469 6.05 23.49 0.64
CA GLY A 469 6.00 22.42 -0.36
C GLY A 469 5.88 21.01 0.23
N SER A 470 5.14 20.84 1.32
CA SER A 470 4.92 19.50 1.91
C SER A 470 4.39 18.50 0.89
N GLY A 471 5.14 17.41 0.70
CA GLY A 471 4.88 16.38 -0.31
C GLY A 471 5.40 16.67 -1.71
N ASP A 472 5.84 17.91 -2.00
CA ASP A 472 6.27 18.35 -3.34
C ASP A 472 7.73 18.00 -3.62
N TRP A 473 7.93 17.25 -4.72
CA TRP A 473 9.24 16.88 -5.22
C TRP A 473 9.73 17.77 -6.36
N ASN A 474 8.92 18.70 -6.87
CA ASN A 474 9.31 19.65 -7.91
C ASN A 474 10.11 20.81 -7.35
N PHE A 475 9.62 21.37 -6.24
CA PHE A 475 10.08 22.64 -5.71
C PHE A 475 10.88 22.46 -4.41
N ALA A 476 11.98 23.20 -4.30
CA ALA A 476 12.79 23.20 -3.09
C ALA A 476 11.95 23.62 -1.87
N PRO A 477 12.09 22.96 -0.71
CA PRO A 477 11.56 23.48 0.54
C PRO A 477 12.23 24.81 0.91
N TYR A 478 11.45 25.76 1.38
CA TYR A 478 11.92 27.03 1.93
C TYR A 478 11.60 27.08 3.42
N ASP A 479 12.55 27.49 4.25
CA ASP A 479 12.35 27.66 5.69
C ASP A 479 11.40 28.84 5.94
N LEU A 480 10.24 28.57 6.56
CA LEU A 480 9.22 29.58 6.79
C LEU A 480 9.61 30.58 7.89
N SER A 481 10.65 30.27 8.67
CA SER A 481 11.23 31.13 9.70
C SER A 481 12.38 32.01 9.19
N ASP A 482 13.00 31.67 8.04
CA ASP A 482 14.08 32.46 7.46
C ASP A 482 13.56 33.62 6.59
N ALA A 483 14.10 34.82 6.84
CA ALA A 483 13.66 36.03 6.15
C ALA A 483 14.05 36.05 4.66
N GLY A 484 15.17 35.43 4.29
CA GLY A 484 15.63 35.34 2.91
C GLY A 484 14.75 34.39 2.10
N ASP A 485 14.44 33.23 2.66
CA ASP A 485 13.55 32.24 2.05
C ASP A 485 12.12 32.75 1.91
N ARG A 486 11.60 33.45 2.93
CA ARG A 486 10.33 34.18 2.81
C ARG A 486 10.36 35.23 1.70
N ALA A 487 11.44 35.97 1.54
CA ALA A 487 11.54 36.96 0.47
C ALA A 487 11.49 36.28 -0.92
N LYS A 488 12.14 35.13 -1.08
CA LYS A 488 12.07 34.33 -2.32
C LYS A 488 10.65 33.82 -2.59
N LEU A 489 9.97 33.28 -1.59
CA LEU A 489 8.56 32.86 -1.69
C LEU A 489 7.66 34.02 -2.13
N GLN A 490 7.85 35.20 -1.54
CA GLN A 490 7.10 36.41 -1.92
C GLN A 490 7.41 36.85 -3.35
N MET A 491 8.67 36.77 -3.80
CA MET A 491 9.05 37.07 -5.19
C MET A 491 8.40 36.12 -6.20
N MET A 492 8.16 34.87 -5.80
CA MET A 492 7.42 33.89 -6.60
C MET A 492 5.90 34.08 -6.54
N GLY A 493 5.40 34.94 -5.66
CA GLY A 493 3.97 35.07 -5.40
C GLY A 493 3.35 33.85 -4.72
N ILE A 494 4.17 33.05 -4.02
CA ILE A 494 3.72 31.89 -3.25
C ILE A 494 3.54 32.31 -1.79
N ASP A 495 2.37 32.01 -1.22
CA ASP A 495 2.03 32.30 0.17
C ASP A 495 1.65 31.00 0.89
N PRO A 496 2.65 30.24 1.37
CA PRO A 496 2.43 28.93 1.96
C PRO A 496 1.73 29.05 3.32
N ILE A 497 0.98 28.01 3.67
CA ILE A 497 0.40 27.85 5.00
C ILE A 497 1.52 27.61 6.03
N GLU A 498 1.53 28.37 7.12
CA GLU A 498 2.46 28.17 8.23
C GLU A 498 1.85 27.31 9.34
N LYS A 499 0.53 27.38 9.54
CA LYS A 499 -0.17 26.58 10.54
C LYS A 499 -1.62 26.32 10.13
N ALA A 500 -2.16 25.20 10.56
CA ALA A 500 -3.56 24.85 10.31
C ALA A 500 -4.19 24.07 11.46
N ASP A 501 -5.47 24.30 11.67
CA ASP A 501 -6.31 23.65 12.66
C ASP A 501 -7.48 22.96 11.96
N GLN A 502 -7.67 21.68 12.26
CA GLN A 502 -8.78 20.90 11.73
C GLN A 502 -9.53 20.20 12.86
N VAL A 503 -10.85 20.38 12.91
CA VAL A 503 -11.74 19.57 13.75
C VAL A 503 -12.59 18.72 12.83
N TYR A 504 -12.65 17.41 13.09
CA TYR A 504 -13.45 16.50 12.28
C TYR A 504 -14.34 15.61 13.15
N LEU A 505 -15.56 15.37 12.66
CA LEU A 505 -16.52 14.44 13.24
C LEU A 505 -16.94 13.44 12.17
N THR A 506 -16.77 12.14 12.43
CA THR A 506 -17.21 11.07 11.54
C THR A 506 -18.28 10.20 12.19
N PHE A 507 -19.26 9.78 11.40
CA PHE A 507 -20.12 8.65 11.68
C PHE A 507 -19.76 7.54 10.70
N GLU A 508 -19.34 6.39 11.22
CA GLU A 508 -18.86 5.27 10.42
C GLU A 508 -19.68 4.02 10.72
N ALA A 509 -20.14 3.35 9.67
CA ALA A 509 -20.89 2.11 9.73
C ALA A 509 -20.30 1.09 8.76
N PHE A 510 -19.91 -0.08 9.28
CA PHE A 510 -19.41 -1.24 8.55
C PHE A 510 -20.51 -2.30 8.50
N PHE A 511 -20.66 -3.00 7.39
CA PHE A 511 -21.76 -3.95 7.15
C PHE A 511 -21.36 -5.14 6.29
#